data_AF-A0A654BIG2-F1
#
_entry.id   AF-A0A654BIG2-F1
#
_cell.length_a   1.000
_cell.length_b   1.000
_cell.length_c   1.000
_cell.angle_alpha   90.00
_cell.angle_beta   90.00
_cell.angle_gamma   90.00
#
_symmetry.space_group_name_H-M   'P 1'
#
loop_
_entity.id
_entity.type
_entity.pdbx_description
1 polymer ?
#
loop_
_entity_poly.entity_id
_entity_poly.type
_entity_poly.pdbx_seq_one_letter_code
_entity_poly.pdbx_strand_id
1 'polypeptide(L)' 'MKIVNNVIMATNMVVCSEGLAMGAKAGLDPDMMLRLLDAGTGHSFACSKMLTRAVAGTYDYGAALSIIEKDMTLG' A
#
# COMPACT_ATOMS: atom_id res chain seq x y z
N MET A 1 5.02 17.32 -10.67
CA MET A 1 4.59 17.22 -9.25
C MET A 1 3.59 16.08 -9.02
N LYS A 2 2.45 16.02 -9.74
CA LYS A 2 1.43 14.97 -9.53
C LYS A 2 1.92 13.55 -9.85
N ILE A 3 2.60 13.37 -10.99
CA ILE A 3 3.18 12.07 -11.39
C ILE A 3 4.14 11.55 -10.33
N VAL A 4 5.10 12.38 -9.89
CA VAL A 4 6.05 12.04 -8.80
C VAL A 4 5.32 11.56 -7.54
N ASN A 5 4.28 12.26 -7.09
CA ASN A 5 3.48 11.84 -5.94
C ASN A 5 2.80 10.48 -6.16
N ASN A 6 2.24 10.25 -7.34
CA ASN A 6 1.54 9.01 -7.65
C ASN A 6 2.50 7.83 -7.81
N VAL A 7 3.70 8.05 -8.37
CA VAL A 7 4.77 7.06 -8.42
C VAL A 7 5.22 6.64 -7.02
N ILE A 8 5.48 7.60 -6.13
CA ILE A 8 5.85 7.30 -4.73
C ILE A 8 4.74 6.51 -4.03
N MET A 9 3.48 6.90 -4.22
CA MET A 9 2.34 6.19 -3.66
C MET A 9 2.23 4.75 -4.17
N ALA A 10 2.40 4.53 -5.48
CA ALA A 10 2.38 3.20 -6.09
C ALA A 10 3.53 2.32 -5.57
N THR A 11 4.75 2.86 -5.48
CA THR A 11 5.90 2.16 -4.91
C THR A 11 5.64 1.74 -3.46
N ASN A 12 5.12 2.66 -2.64
CA ASN A 12 4.76 2.34 -1.25
C ASN A 12 3.70 1.23 -1.19
N MET A 13 2.70 1.23 -2.07
CA MET A 13 1.69 0.18 -2.13
C MET A 13 2.31 -1.19 -2.42
N VAL A 14 3.21 -1.28 -3.42
CA VAL A 14 3.89 -2.53 -3.77
C VAL A 14 4.73 -3.03 -2.61
N VAL A 15 5.63 -2.19 -2.08
CA VAL A 15 6.56 -2.58 -1.01
C VAL A 15 5.82 -2.98 0.27
N CYS A 16 4.77 -2.24 0.66
CA CYS A 16 3.97 -2.62 1.82
C CYS A 16 3.19 -3.93 1.58
N SER A 17 2.67 -4.17 0.37
CA SER A 17 2.00 -5.43 0.04
C SER A 17 2.95 -6.63 0.12
N GLU A 18 4.17 -6.48 -0.40
CA GLU A 18 5.21 -7.50 -0.29
C GLU A 18 5.61 -7.76 1.17
N GLY A 19 5.77 -6.69 1.97
CA GLY A 19 6.01 -6.78 3.41
C GLY A 19 4.93 -7.56 4.14
N LEU A 20 3.65 -7.23 3.88
CA LEU A 20 2.49 -7.95 4.43
C LEU A 20 2.51 -9.44 4.03
N ALA A 21 2.73 -9.74 2.75
CA ALA A 21 2.78 -11.11 2.25
C ALA A 21 3.93 -11.93 2.88
N MET A 22 5.11 -11.31 3.02
CA MET A 22 6.27 -11.94 3.68
C MET A 22 5.97 -12.26 5.14
N GLY A 23 5.41 -11.31 5.90
CA GLY A 23 5.05 -11.53 7.30
C GLY A 23 3.94 -12.56 7.46
N ALA A 24 2.90 -12.51 6.63
CA ALA A 24 1.82 -13.50 6.64
C ALA A 24 2.36 -14.92 6.39
N LYS A 25 3.29 -15.08 5.44
CA LYS A 25 3.96 -16.36 5.18
C LYS A 25 4.80 -16.84 6.37
N ALA A 26 5.32 -15.93 7.18
CA ALA A 26 6.02 -16.22 8.43
C ALA A 26 5.08 -16.46 9.63
N GLY A 27 3.75 -16.40 9.43
CA GLY A 27 2.76 -16.60 10.49
C GLY A 27 2.44 -15.35 11.31
N LEU A 28 2.80 -14.15 10.83
CA LEU A 28 2.44 -12.89 11.48
C LEU A 28 1.01 -12.48 11.14
N ASP A 29 0.34 -11.88 12.12
CA ASP A 29 -1.00 -11.33 11.97
C ASP A 29 -0.99 -10.03 11.13
N PRO A 30 -1.68 -9.97 9.98
CA PRO A 30 -1.66 -8.80 9.09
C PRO A 30 -2.16 -7.51 9.74
N ASP A 31 -3.16 -7.58 10.63
CA ASP A 31 -3.68 -6.40 11.33
C ASP A 31 -2.63 -5.84 12.30
N MET A 32 -1.91 -6.70 13.01
CA MET A 32 -0.82 -6.30 13.88
C MET A 32 0.36 -5.73 13.10
N MET A 33 0.68 -6.29 11.92
CA MET A 33 1.70 -5.75 11.03
C MET A 33 1.33 -4.34 10.53
N LEU A 34 0.07 -4.13 10.13
CA LEU A 34 -0.41 -2.82 9.71
C LEU A 34 -0.32 -1.78 10.83
N ARG A 35 -0.66 -2.15 12.08
CA ARG A 35 -0.50 -1.26 13.24
C ARG A 35 0.97 -0.91 13.49
N LEU A 36 1.89 -1.87 13.34
CA LEU A 36 3.32 -1.62 13.48
C LEU A 36 3.84 -0.67 12.40
N LEU A 37 3.42 -0.87 11.14
CA LEU A 37 3.79 0.02 10.04
C LEU A 37 3.22 1.43 10.23
N ASP A 38 1.98 1.56 10.71
CA ASP A 38 1.32 2.83 10.96
C ASP A 38 2.01 3.64 12.08
N ALA A 39 2.46 2.97 13.14
CA ALA A 39 3.18 3.59 14.26
C ALA A 39 4.69 3.79 13.99
N GLY A 40 5.22 3.19 12.92
CA GLY A 40 6.65 3.13 12.64
C GLY A 40 7.10 4.07 11.51
N THR A 41 8.40 4.00 11.20
CA THR A 41 9.00 4.74 10.07
C THR A 41 8.55 4.21 8.71
N GLY A 42 7.95 3.02 8.66
CA GLY A 42 7.32 2.46 7.47
C GLY A 42 5.94 3.07 7.14
N HIS A 43 5.47 4.05 7.92
CA HIS A 43 4.18 4.68 7.73
C HIS A 43 4.08 5.34 6.34
N SER A 44 2.99 5.06 5.64
CA SER A 44 2.63 5.71 4.38
C SER A 44 1.12 5.75 4.21
N PHE A 45 0.63 6.66 3.34
CA PHE A 45 -0.79 6.69 2.98
C PHE A 45 -1.29 5.35 2.41
N ALA A 46 -0.46 4.67 1.61
CA ALA A 46 -0.78 3.36 1.05
C ALA A 46 -0.98 2.31 2.15
N CYS A 47 -0.08 2.27 3.14
CA CYS A 47 -0.21 1.36 4.28
C CYS A 47 -1.44 1.66 5.15
N SER A 48 -1.57 2.90 5.62
CA SER A 48 -2.54 3.25 6.67
C SER A 48 -3.98 3.26 6.17
N LYS A 49 -4.21 3.62 4.91
CA LYS A 49 -5.56 3.74 4.34
C LYS A 49 -5.89 2.65 3.33
N MET A 50 -5.00 2.39 2.38
CA MET A 50 -5.33 1.51 1.26
C MET A 50 -5.22 0.04 1.67
N LEU A 51 -4.11 -0.34 2.30
CA LEU A 51 -3.88 -1.73 2.71
C LEU A 51 -4.73 -2.16 3.90
N THR A 52 -5.02 -1.26 4.84
CA THR A 52 -6.02 -1.53 5.90
C THR A 52 -7.37 -1.95 5.31
N ARG A 53 -7.83 -1.29 4.24
CA ARG A 53 -9.07 -1.69 3.55
C ARG A 53 -8.91 -3.00 2.80
N ALA A 54 -7.78 -3.19 2.12
CA ALA A 54 -7.50 -4.40 1.35
C ALA A 54 -7.45 -5.65 2.24
N VAL A 55 -6.86 -5.55 3.44
CA VAL A 55 -6.85 -6.63 4.45
C VAL A 55 -8.27 -6.92 4.95
N ALA A 56 -9.13 -5.91 5.08
CA ALA A 56 -10.55 -6.08 5.37
C ALA A 56 -11.39 -6.58 4.17
N GLY A 57 -10.75 -6.99 3.06
CA GLY A 57 -11.43 -7.51 1.86
C GLY A 57 -12.08 -6.42 0.98
N THR A 58 -11.80 -5.15 1.25
CA THR A 58 -12.36 -4.02 0.51
C THR A 58 -11.29 -3.38 -0.38
N TYR A 59 -11.50 -3.43 -1.69
CA TYR A 59 -10.52 -2.93 -2.68
C TYR A 59 -10.93 -1.60 -3.33
N ASP A 60 -11.90 -0.89 -2.75
CA ASP A 60 -12.21 0.49 -3.14
C ASP A 60 -11.25 1.47 -2.44
N TYR A 61 -10.48 2.21 -3.24
CA TYR A 61 -9.60 3.26 -2.74
C TYR A 61 -9.71 4.59 -3.52
N GLY A 62 -10.73 4.72 -4.37
CA GLY A 62 -11.09 5.97 -5.03
C GLY A 62 -10.37 6.28 -6.35
N ALA A 63 -9.40 5.48 -6.78
CA ALA A 63 -8.83 5.54 -8.13
C ALA A 63 -8.80 4.13 -8.74
N ALA A 64 -9.16 4.01 -10.02
CA ALA A 64 -8.99 2.76 -10.73
C ALA A 64 -7.49 2.46 -10.91
N LEU A 65 -7.12 1.18 -10.85
CA LEU A 65 -5.73 0.73 -11.06
C LEU A 65 -5.16 1.23 -12.39
N SER A 66 -6.00 1.32 -13.43
CA SER A 66 -5.63 1.85 -14.75
C SER A 66 -5.18 3.32 -14.73
N ILE A 67 -5.64 4.12 -13.77
CA ILE A 67 -5.19 5.51 -13.61
C ILE A 67 -3.78 5.54 -13.02
N ILE A 68 -3.51 4.69 -12.02
CA ILE A 68 -2.17 4.56 -11.44
C ILE A 68 -1.20 4.04 -12.50
N GLU A 69 -1.57 3.01 -13.24
CA GLU A 69 -0.77 2.45 -14.34
C GLU A 69 -0.41 3.51 -15.36
N LYS A 70 -1.39 4.28 -15.85
CA LYS A 70 -1.15 5.39 -16.76
C LYS A 70 -0.09 6.35 -16.22
N ASP A 71 -0.23 6.78 -14.97
CA ASP A 71 0.71 7.73 -14.37
C ASP A 71 2.12 7.13 -14.19
N MET A 72 2.23 5.83 -13.95
CA MET A 72 3.51 5.12 -13.86
C MET A 72 4.23 5.02 -15.22
N THR A 73 3.50 4.95 -16.34
CA THR A 73 4.12 4.89 -17.69
C THR A 73 4.60 6.24 -18.22
N LEU A 74 4.22 7.34 -17.56
CA LEU A 74 4.57 8.70 -17.95
C LEU A 74 5.85 9.21 -17.26
N GLY A 75 6.43 8.42 -16.35
CA GLY A 75 7.62 8.75 -15.56
C GLY A 75 8.89 8.09 -16.08
#